data_AF-A0A5E4IH19-F1
#
_entry.id   AF-A0A5E4IH19-F1
#
_cell.length_a   1.000
_cell.length_b   1.000
_cell.length_c   1.000
_cell.angle_alpha   90.00
_cell.angle_beta   90.00
_cell.angle_gamma   90.00
#
_symmetry.space_group_name_H-M   'P 1'
#
loop_
_entity.id
_entity.type
_entity.pdbx_description
1 polymer ?
#
loop_
_entity_poly.entity_id
_entity_poly.type
_entity_poly.pdbx_seq_one_letter_code
_entity_poly.pdbx_strand_id
1 'polypeptide(L)' 'MMLDMLNITPEDTLLDVACGGGLVACALAPKIKHATGIDITPVMIERAKQLERE' A
#
# COMPACT_ATOMS: atom_id res chain seq x y z
N MET A 1 5.57 -11.15 9.91
CA MET A 1 6.03 -9.89 9.29
C MET A 1 5.51 -8.72 10.12
N MET A 2 6.11 -7.52 10.00
CA MET A 2 5.69 -6.31 10.74
C MET A 2 4.16 -6.04 10.65
N LEU A 3 3.53 -6.38 9.52
CA LEU A 3 2.11 -6.15 9.27
C LEU A 3 1.17 -7.04 10.10
N ASP A 4 1.62 -8.21 10.57
CA ASP A 4 0.77 -9.15 11.31
C ASP A 4 0.45 -8.66 12.74
N MET A 5 1.16 -7.63 13.21
CA MET A 5 0.90 -6.99 14.51
C MET A 5 -0.21 -5.93 14.43
N LEU A 6 -0.68 -5.59 13.23
CA LEU A 6 -1.77 -4.65 13.02
C LEU A 6 -3.11 -5.37 13.19
N ASN A 7 -3.98 -4.82 14.04
CA ASN A 7 -5.37 -5.28 14.15
C ASN A 7 -6.23 -4.64 13.06
N ILE A 8 -5.91 -4.94 11.80
CA ILE A 8 -6.59 -4.41 10.62
C ILE A 8 -7.96 -5.05 10.41
N THR A 9 -8.90 -4.22 10.00
CA THR A 9 -10.28 -4.58 9.65
C THR A 9 -10.60 -4.11 8.23
N PRO A 10 -11.64 -4.69 7.58
CA PRO A 10 -12.09 -4.24 6.26
C PRO A 10 -12.50 -2.76 6.20
N GLU A 11 -12.74 -2.09 7.33
CA GLU A 11 -13.16 -0.68 7.35
C GLU A 11 -12.00 0.31 7.46
N ASP A 12 -10.79 -0.18 7.68
CA ASP A 12 -9.62 0.67 7.82
C ASP A 12 -9.20 1.30 6.50
N THR A 13 -8.49 2.42 6.60
CA THR A 13 -7.81 3.06 5.48
C THR A 13 -6.33 3.23 5.79
N LEU A 14 -5.49 3.11 4.77
CA LEU A 14 -4.04 3.22 4.87
C LEU A 14 -3.54 4.43 4.09
N LEU A 15 -2.63 5.19 4.71
CA LEU A 15 -1.73 6.12 4.02
C LEU A 15 -0.29 5.60 4.14
N ASP A 16 0.29 5.21 3.01
CA ASP A 16 1.68 4.74 2.91
C ASP A 16 2.58 5.87 2.37
N VAL A 17 3.38 6.46 3.25
CA VAL A 17 4.23 7.63 2.95
C VAL A 17 5.63 7.18 2.56
N ALA A 18 6.13 7.69 1.44
CA ALA A 18 7.32 7.15 0.78
C ALA A 18 7.13 5.67 0.43
N CYS A 19 5.99 5.37 -0.21
CA CYS A 19 5.54 4.00 -0.47
C CYS A 19 6.49 3.21 -1.38
N GLY A 20 7.44 3.87 -2.04
CA GLY A 20 8.32 3.26 -3.03
C GLY A 20 7.49 2.52 -4.09
N GLY A 21 7.90 1.29 -4.40
CA GLY A 21 7.17 0.42 -5.32
C GLY A 21 5.87 -0.18 -4.79
N GLY A 22 5.32 0.31 -3.67
CA GLY A 22 3.97 -0.03 -3.20
C GLY A 22 3.85 -1.33 -2.39
N LEU A 23 4.93 -1.92 -1.91
CA LEU A 23 4.90 -3.24 -1.24
C LEU A 23 3.90 -3.31 -0.08
N VAL A 24 3.91 -2.31 0.81
CA VAL A 24 3.03 -2.28 1.99
C VAL A 24 1.60 -1.96 1.58
N ALA A 25 1.40 -0.90 0.79
CA ALA A 25 0.08 -0.54 0.27
C ALA A 25 -0.62 -1.70 -0.47
N CYS A 26 0.06 -2.35 -1.42
CA CYS A 26 -0.50 -3.46 -2.19
C CYS A 26 -0.72 -4.72 -1.33
N ALA A 27 0.15 -5.00 -0.34
CA ALA A 27 -0.06 -6.13 0.56
C ALA A 27 -1.27 -5.96 1.48
N LEU A 28 -1.61 -4.72 1.85
CA LEU A 28 -2.73 -4.43 2.75
C LEU A 28 -4.03 -4.12 2.01
N ALA A 29 -3.98 -3.59 0.78
CA ALA A 29 -5.16 -3.20 0.00
C ALA A 29 -6.28 -4.26 -0.06
N PRO A 30 -6.00 -5.58 -0.20
CA PRO A 30 -7.06 -6.60 -0.22
C PRO A 30 -7.78 -6.82 1.12
N LYS A 31 -7.25 -6.29 2.24
CA LYS A 31 -7.74 -6.55 3.60
C LYS A 31 -8.45 -5.34 4.23
N ILE A 32 -8.40 -4.17 3.59
CA ILE A 32 -8.87 -2.89 4.12
C ILE A 32 -9.75 -2.19 3.08
N LYS A 33 -10.41 -1.09 3.47
CA LYS A 33 -11.34 -0.36 2.60
C LYS A 33 -10.64 0.38 1.48
N HIS A 34 -9.50 1.00 1.78
CA HIS A 34 -8.75 1.82 0.83
C HIS A 34 -7.30 2.00 1.25
N ALA A 35 -6.39 2.03 0.27
CA ALA A 35 -5.00 2.40 0.47
C ALA A 35 -4.63 3.56 -0.46
N THR A 36 -3.95 4.58 0.09
CA THR A 36 -3.31 5.63 -0.69
C THR A 36 -1.80 5.55 -0.47
N GLY A 37 -1.04 5.36 -1.55
CA GLY A 37 0.43 5.45 -1.53
C GLY A 37 0.91 6.78 -2.08
N ILE A 38 1.88 7.40 -1.42
CA ILE A 38 2.57 8.60 -1.92
C ILE A 38 4.08 8.37 -1.97
N ASP A 39 4.69 8.79 -3.07
CA ASP A 39 6.13 8.85 -3.24
C ASP A 39 6.47 10.07 -4.10
N ILE A 40 7.57 10.74 -3.77
CA ILE A 40 8.02 11.91 -4.52
C ILE A 40 8.61 11.52 -5.88
N THR A 41 9.04 10.27 -6.02
CA THR A 41 9.73 9.76 -7.20
C THR A 41 8.70 9.17 -8.17
N PRO A 42 8.42 9.79 -9.34
CA PRO A 42 7.32 9.37 -10.21
C PRO A 42 7.42 7.91 -10.68
N VAL A 43 8.64 7.44 -10.97
CA VAL A 43 8.87 6.04 -11.39
C VAL A 43 8.52 5.03 -10.29
N MET A 44 8.55 5.43 -9.01
CA MET A 44 8.08 4.56 -7.91
C MET A 44 6.57 4.37 -7.97
N ILE A 45 5.80 5.42 -8.28
CA ILE A 45 4.34 5.33 -8.46
C ILE A 45 3.98 4.45 -9.67
N GLU A 46 4.73 4.54 -10.77
CA GLU A 46 4.54 3.65 -11.92
C GLU A 46 4.75 2.18 -11.54
N ARG A 47 5.80 1.89 -10.79
CA ARG A 47 6.08 0.55 -10.27
C ARG A 47 5.01 0.07 -9.28
N ALA A 48 4.55 0.93 -8.37
CA ALA A 48 3.48 0.61 -7.44
C ALA A 48 2.18 0.24 -8.17
N LYS A 49 1.83 1.00 -9.22
CA LYS A 49 0.69 0.68 -10.07
C LYS A 49 0.86 -0.62 -10.85
N GLN A 50 2.09 -1.00 -11.21
CA GLN A 50 2.35 -2.30 -11.83
C GLN A 50 2.08 -3.43 -10.84
N LEU A 51 2.65 -3.34 -9.64
CA LEU A 51 2.43 -4.30 -8.56
C LEU A 51 0.96 -4.41 -8.15
N GLU A 52 0.21 -3.31 -8.13
CA GLU A 52 -1.24 -3.31 -7.87
C GLU A 52 -2.05 -4.20 -8.83
N ARG A 53 -1.57 -4.37 -10.08
CA ARG A 53 -2.25 -5.13 -11.12
C ARG A 53 -1.79 -6.59 -11.22
N GLU A 54 -0.79 -7.00 -10.45
CA GLU A 54 -0.32 -8.39 -10.35
C GLU A 54 -1.20 -9.20 -9.40
#